data_AF-A0A368H3R0-F1
#
_entry.id   AF-A0A368H3R0-F1
#
_cell.length_a   1.000
_cell.length_b   1.000
_cell.length_c   1.000
_cell.angle_alpha   90.00
_cell.angle_beta   90.00
_cell.angle_gamma   90.00
#
_symmetry.space_group_name_H-M   'P 1'
#
loop_
_entity.id
_entity.type
_entity.pdbx_description
1 polymer ?
#
loop_
_entity_poly.entity_id
_entity_poly.type
_entity_poly.pdbx_seq_one_letter_code
_entity_poly.pdbx_strand_id
1 'polypeptide(L)'
;MIEIVLNPDNEVIGGEVLDHVEERGDDADREMAAKTAERFLKEVTFKNNNSKYILMENSILVASGVRANIQRALDRLLPIVGNEGEKVSSVGAVLVVARAYMLMKQTPKAKALLKRVVGHQWTLEEADYLEKCWLLLADLYINQNKSEQANMILRTVLQHNAVC
;
A
#
# COMPACT_ATOMS: atom_id res chain seq x y z
N MET A 1 -12.01 5.63 -7.05
CA MET A 1 -13.40 5.31 -6.66
C MET A 1 -13.47 4.09 -5.74
N ILE A 2 -12.88 2.93 -6.08
CA ILE A 2 -12.80 1.77 -5.16
C ILE A 2 -11.91 2.02 -3.94
N GLU A 3 -10.80 2.76 -4.09
CA GLU A 3 -9.93 3.10 -2.95
C GLU A 3 -10.62 3.94 -1.87
N ILE A 4 -11.63 4.75 -2.23
CA ILE A 4 -12.41 5.56 -1.27
C ILE A 4 -13.36 4.65 -0.46
N VAL A 5 -13.85 3.56 -1.04
CA VAL A 5 -14.68 2.57 -0.31
C VAL A 5 -13.82 1.72 0.62
N LEU A 6 -12.56 1.49 0.26
CA LEU A 6 -11.61 0.70 1.07
C LEU A 6 -10.90 1.54 2.15
N ASN A 7 -10.90 2.87 2.01
CA ASN A 7 -10.28 3.81 2.92
C ASN A 7 -11.03 5.16 2.89
N PRO A 8 -12.28 5.21 3.40
CA PRO A 8 -13.11 6.41 3.32
C PRO A 8 -12.50 7.62 4.04
N ASP A 9 -11.73 7.37 5.09
CA ASP A 9 -11.09 8.39 5.92
C ASP A 9 -9.65 8.72 5.49
N ASN A 10 -9.18 8.12 4.39
CA ASN A 10 -7.82 8.27 3.86
C ASN A 10 -6.71 7.99 4.91
N GLU A 11 -6.96 7.09 5.86
CA GLU A 11 -5.99 6.70 6.87
C GLU A 11 -4.78 6.00 6.24
N VAL A 12 -3.60 6.19 6.84
CA VAL A 12 -2.40 5.47 6.41
C VAL A 12 -2.57 4.01 6.83
N ILE A 13 -3.13 3.18 5.95
CA ILE A 13 -3.27 1.73 6.18
C ILE A 13 -1.87 1.15 6.45
N GLY A 14 -1.63 0.77 7.71
CA GLY A 14 -0.35 0.27 8.21
C GLY A 14 0.34 1.15 9.26
N GLY A 15 -0.06 2.42 9.43
CA GLY A 15 0.55 3.31 10.44
C GLY A 15 0.23 2.91 11.88
N GLU A 16 -0.96 2.34 12.10
CA GLU A 16 -1.46 1.97 13.43
C GLU A 16 -0.93 0.63 13.95
N VAL A 17 -0.15 -0.10 13.15
CA VAL A 17 0.31 -1.47 13.53
C VAL A 17 1.40 -1.43 14.61
N LEU A 18 1.93 -0.26 14.97
CA LEU A 18 3.03 -0.14 15.92
C LEU A 18 2.67 0.44 17.29
N ASP A 19 1.65 1.30 17.42
CA ASP A 19 1.12 1.73 18.71
C ASP A 19 -0.20 2.48 18.48
N HIS A 20 -1.33 1.79 18.63
CA HIS A 20 -2.58 2.30 19.23
C HIS A 20 -3.60 1.15 19.21
N VAL A 21 -3.70 0.50 20.36
CA VAL A 21 -4.76 -0.44 20.71
C VAL A 21 -6.04 0.41 20.80
N GLU A 22 -7.10 0.00 20.09
CA GLU A 22 -8.54 0.26 20.39
C GLU A 22 -9.46 1.01 19.40
N GLU A 23 -9.07 1.35 18.17
CA GLU A 23 -10.08 1.74 17.15
C GLU A 23 -9.94 0.92 15.86
N ARG A 24 -10.05 -0.40 16.01
CA ARG A 24 -10.47 -1.22 14.86
C ARG A 24 -11.90 -0.81 14.52
N GLY A 25 -12.08 -0.06 13.43
CA GLY A 25 -13.31 -0.20 12.64
C GLY A 25 -13.58 -1.69 12.48
N ASP A 26 -14.80 -2.11 12.82
CA ASP A 26 -15.16 -3.52 13.09
C ASP A 26 -14.56 -4.42 12.00
N ASP A 27 -13.88 -5.51 12.36
CA ASP A 27 -13.30 -6.43 11.36
C ASP A 27 -14.39 -6.90 10.37
N ALA A 28 -15.66 -6.93 10.85
CA ALA A 28 -16.85 -7.13 10.04
C ALA A 28 -17.11 -6.01 9.01
N ASP A 29 -16.89 -4.75 9.35
CA ASP A 29 -17.05 -3.59 8.45
C ASP A 29 -15.98 -3.61 7.35
N ARG A 30 -14.73 -3.94 7.70
CA ARG A 30 -13.64 -4.11 6.70
C ARG A 30 -13.93 -5.24 5.73
N GLU A 31 -14.42 -6.37 6.23
CA GLU A 31 -14.81 -7.49 5.37
C GLU A 31 -16.03 -7.13 4.49
N MET A 32 -17.01 -6.39 5.01
CA MET A 32 -18.18 -5.94 4.26
C MET A 32 -17.81 -4.93 3.16
N ALA A 33 -16.92 -3.97 3.46
CA ALA A 33 -16.37 -3.04 2.49
C ALA A 33 -15.59 -3.77 1.38
N ALA A 34 -14.75 -4.74 1.74
CA ALA A 34 -14.02 -5.56 0.77
C ALA A 34 -14.96 -6.37 -0.13
N LYS A 35 -16.02 -6.99 0.41
CA LYS A 35 -17.04 -7.70 -0.39
C LYS A 35 -17.78 -6.77 -1.35
N THR A 36 -18.07 -5.55 -0.91
CA THR A 36 -18.74 -4.54 -1.74
C THR A 36 -17.82 -4.07 -2.88
N ALA A 37 -16.55 -3.81 -2.58
CA ALA A 37 -15.54 -3.48 -3.58
C ALA A 37 -15.32 -4.62 -4.58
N GLU A 38 -15.34 -5.88 -4.14
CA GLU A 38 -15.23 -7.05 -5.02
C GLU A 38 -16.41 -7.15 -5.99
N ARG A 39 -17.65 -6.84 -5.54
CA ARG A 39 -18.83 -6.79 -6.42
C ARG A 39 -18.68 -5.73 -7.51
N PHE A 40 -18.28 -4.51 -7.13
CA PHE A 40 -18.02 -3.45 -8.11
C PHE A 40 -16.89 -3.81 -9.08
N LEU A 41 -15.81 -4.43 -8.58
CA LEU A 41 -14.72 -4.88 -9.44
C LEU A 41 -15.18 -5.93 -10.46
N LYS A 42 -16.09 -6.84 -10.08
CA LYS A 42 -16.65 -7.86 -10.97
C LYS A 42 -17.53 -7.28 -12.09
N GLU A 43 -18.14 -6.12 -11.85
CA GLU A 43 -18.94 -5.38 -12.82
C GLU A 43 -18.08 -4.59 -13.83
N VAL A 44 -16.80 -4.33 -13.51
CA VAL A 44 -15.86 -3.72 -14.46
C VAL A 44 -15.52 -4.73 -15.56
N THR A 45 -15.87 -4.40 -16.80
CA THR A 45 -15.76 -5.25 -18.00
C THR A 45 -14.33 -5.41 -18.53
N PHE A 46 -13.34 -4.69 -17.97
CA PHE A 46 -11.92 -4.77 -18.34
C PHE A 46 -11.18 -5.95 -17.67
N LYS A 47 -11.72 -7.17 -17.78
CA LYS A 47 -11.09 -8.41 -17.26
C LYS A 47 -9.85 -8.84 -18.05
N ASN A 48 -9.56 -8.20 -19.18
CA ASN A 48 -8.47 -8.57 -20.07
C ASN A 48 -7.12 -8.05 -19.55
N ASN A 49 -6.40 -8.87 -18.78
CA ASN A 49 -4.94 -8.78 -18.55
C ASN A 49 -4.39 -7.39 -18.19
N ASN A 50 -5.20 -6.53 -17.59
CA ASN A 50 -4.80 -5.18 -17.28
C ASN A 50 -4.10 -5.20 -15.91
N SER A 51 -2.84 -4.78 -15.86
CA SER A 51 -2.06 -4.66 -14.62
C SER A 51 -2.80 -3.88 -13.54
N LYS A 52 -3.65 -2.91 -13.93
CA LYS A 52 -4.51 -2.14 -13.00
C LYS A 52 -5.61 -2.99 -12.35
N TYR A 53 -6.20 -3.94 -13.08
CA TYR A 53 -7.21 -4.85 -12.53
C TYR A 53 -6.59 -5.79 -11.49
N ILE A 54 -5.43 -6.38 -11.82
CA ILE A 54 -4.68 -7.24 -10.90
C ILE A 54 -4.32 -6.46 -9.63
N LEU A 55 -3.83 -5.23 -9.79
CA LEU A 55 -3.49 -4.40 -8.63
C LEU A 55 -4.72 -4.11 -7.75
N MET A 56 -5.86 -3.75 -8.35
CA MET A 56 -7.08 -3.42 -7.62
C MET A 56 -7.69 -4.64 -6.91
N GLU A 57 -7.70 -5.81 -7.56
CA GLU A 57 -8.13 -7.08 -6.97
C GLU A 57 -7.29 -7.42 -5.73
N ASN A 58 -5.96 -7.35 -5.84
CA ASN A 58 -5.07 -7.67 -4.73
C ASN A 58 -5.13 -6.62 -3.62
N SER A 59 -5.39 -5.35 -3.95
CA SER A 59 -5.63 -4.31 -2.95
C SER A 59 -6.87 -4.62 -2.09
N ILE A 60 -7.96 -5.10 -2.71
CA ILE A 60 -9.18 -5.52 -1.99
C ILE A 60 -8.88 -6.71 -1.06
N LEU A 61 -8.11 -7.70 -1.54
CA LEU A 61 -7.71 -8.85 -0.73
C LEU A 61 -6.92 -8.45 0.52
N VAL A 62 -6.01 -7.48 0.40
CA VAL A 62 -5.23 -6.97 1.53
C VAL A 62 -6.11 -6.15 2.48
N ALA A 63 -6.98 -5.29 1.94
CA ALA A 63 -7.88 -4.47 2.74
C ALA A 63 -8.90 -5.29 3.54
N SER A 64 -9.21 -6.52 3.11
CA SER A 64 -10.12 -7.41 3.84
C SER A 64 -9.59 -7.85 5.22
N GLY A 65 -8.30 -7.65 5.53
CA GLY A 65 -7.69 -8.04 6.81
C GLY A 65 -7.57 -9.56 7.04
N VAL A 66 -8.13 -10.38 6.16
CA VAL A 66 -8.14 -11.85 6.29
C VAL A 66 -6.77 -12.39 5.91
N ARG A 67 -6.11 -13.06 6.84
CA ARG A 67 -4.74 -13.59 6.66
C ARG A 67 -4.56 -14.42 5.37
N ALA A 68 -5.54 -15.26 5.02
CA ALA A 68 -5.49 -16.08 3.81
C ALA A 68 -5.56 -15.22 2.53
N ASN A 69 -6.35 -14.15 2.53
CA ASN A 69 -6.45 -13.21 1.41
C ASN A 69 -5.17 -12.39 1.26
N ILE A 70 -4.59 -11.94 2.38
CA ILE A 70 -3.31 -11.22 2.40
C ILE A 70 -2.19 -12.10 1.82
N GLN A 71 -2.11 -13.38 2.21
CA GLN A 71 -1.11 -14.29 1.66
C GLN A 71 -1.30 -14.50 0.16
N ARG A 72 -2.55 -14.71 -0.29
CA ARG A 72 -2.86 -14.84 -1.73
C ARG A 72 -2.44 -13.60 -2.52
N ALA A 73 -2.63 -12.41 -1.96
CA ALA A 73 -2.20 -11.16 -2.59
C ALA A 73 -0.67 -11.06 -2.68
N LEU A 74 0.05 -11.48 -1.64
CA LEU A 74 1.52 -11.54 -1.67
C LEU A 74 2.02 -12.50 -2.77
N ASP A 75 1.48 -13.71 -2.85
CA ASP A 75 1.90 -14.71 -3.84
C ASP A 75 1.71 -14.22 -5.28
N ARG A 76 0.66 -13.41 -5.52
CA ARG A 76 0.38 -12.83 -6.85
C ARG A 76 1.24 -11.61 -7.18
N LEU A 77 1.53 -10.75 -6.20
CA LEU A 77 2.20 -9.46 -6.44
C LEU A 77 3.72 -9.51 -6.27
N LEU A 78 4.27 -10.42 -5.47
CA LEU A 78 5.72 -10.53 -5.30
C LEU A 78 6.48 -10.74 -6.62
N PRO A 79 6.02 -11.59 -7.56
CA PRO A 79 6.65 -11.70 -8.88
C PRO A 79 6.62 -10.40 -9.69
N ILE A 80 5.62 -9.54 -9.50
CA ILE A 80 5.45 -8.26 -10.21
C ILE A 80 6.40 -7.20 -9.65
N VAL A 81 6.60 -7.21 -8.34
CA VAL A 81 7.50 -6.29 -7.64
C VAL A 81 8.98 -6.55 -7.98
N GLY A 82 9.31 -7.79 -8.35
CA GLY A 82 10.67 -8.20 -8.70
C GLY A 82 11.58 -8.37 -7.48
N ASN A 83 12.74 -8.98 -7.72
CA ASN A 83 13.67 -9.37 -6.67
C ASN A 83 14.47 -8.18 -6.10
N GLU A 84 15.15 -8.41 -4.98
CA GLU A 84 16.08 -7.42 -4.41
C GLU A 84 17.18 -7.07 -5.43
N GLY A 85 17.39 -5.77 -5.68
CA GLY A 85 18.36 -5.27 -6.65
C GLY A 85 17.78 -5.00 -8.05
N GLU A 86 16.60 -5.51 -8.37
CA GLU A 86 15.91 -5.18 -9.62
C GLU A 86 15.19 -3.82 -9.52
N LYS A 87 15.08 -3.12 -10.65
CA LYS A 87 14.27 -1.90 -10.76
C LYS A 87 12.83 -2.21 -10.38
N VAL A 88 12.21 -1.30 -9.65
CA VAL A 88 10.78 -1.40 -9.30
C VAL A 88 9.97 -1.31 -10.60
N SER A 89 9.24 -2.38 -10.91
CA SER A 89 8.42 -2.48 -12.13
C SER A 89 7.03 -1.84 -11.98
N SER A 90 6.52 -1.76 -10.74
CA SER A 90 5.25 -1.12 -10.43
C SER A 90 5.22 -0.62 -8.99
N VAL A 91 5.10 0.69 -8.81
CA VAL A 91 5.01 1.30 -7.47
C VAL A 91 3.72 0.89 -6.76
N GLY A 92 2.62 0.78 -7.50
CA GLY A 92 1.35 0.31 -6.96
C GLY A 92 1.45 -1.09 -6.34
N ALA A 93 2.11 -2.04 -7.03
CA ALA A 93 2.32 -3.38 -6.49
C ALA A 93 3.17 -3.36 -5.22
N VAL A 94 4.20 -2.49 -5.17
CA VAL A 94 5.01 -2.29 -3.97
C VAL A 94 4.16 -1.80 -2.80
N LEU A 95 3.29 -0.82 -3.02
CA LEU A 95 2.42 -0.30 -1.97
C LEU A 95 1.54 -1.40 -1.36
N VAL A 96 0.89 -2.21 -2.21
CA VAL A 96 -0.01 -3.28 -1.75
C VAL A 96 0.78 -4.37 -1.00
N VAL A 97 1.95 -4.76 -1.49
CA VAL A 97 2.82 -5.74 -0.81
C VAL A 97 3.37 -5.19 0.51
N ALA A 98 3.75 -3.92 0.56
CA ALA A 98 4.21 -3.28 1.80
C ALA A 98 3.09 -3.28 2.85
N ARG A 99 1.87 -2.89 2.49
CA ARG A 99 0.68 -2.96 3.37
C ARG A 99 0.38 -4.38 3.82
N ALA A 100 0.46 -5.36 2.93
CA ALA A 100 0.31 -6.77 3.27
C ALA A 100 1.34 -7.22 4.32
N TYR A 101 2.62 -6.86 4.13
CA TYR A 101 3.66 -7.16 5.12
C TYR A 101 3.43 -6.46 6.47
N MET A 102 2.92 -5.22 6.46
CA MET A 102 2.53 -4.52 7.69
C MET A 102 1.44 -5.28 8.44
N LEU A 103 0.36 -5.69 7.77
CA LEU A 103 -0.72 -6.48 8.38
C LEU A 103 -0.25 -7.85 8.87
N MET A 104 0.74 -8.45 8.20
CA MET A 104 1.38 -9.70 8.64
C MET A 104 2.43 -9.50 9.73
N LYS A 105 2.61 -8.27 10.25
CA LYS A 105 3.63 -7.92 11.26
C LYS A 105 5.07 -8.18 10.79
N GLN A 106 5.30 -8.16 9.48
CA GLN A 106 6.62 -8.30 8.85
C GLN A 106 7.20 -6.92 8.47
N THR A 107 7.18 -5.99 9.43
CA THR A 107 7.62 -4.59 9.27
C THR A 107 9.01 -4.42 8.64
N PRO A 108 10.04 -5.22 8.98
CA PRO A 108 11.36 -5.10 8.33
C PRO A 108 11.32 -5.34 6.82
N LYS A 109 10.51 -6.30 6.35
CA LYS A 109 10.35 -6.59 4.91
C LYS A 109 9.59 -5.49 4.20
N ALA A 110 8.52 -4.98 4.81
CA ALA A 110 7.80 -3.81 4.30
C ALA A 110 8.75 -2.62 4.09
N LYS A 111 9.58 -2.33 5.10
CA LYS A 111 10.54 -1.23 5.05
C LYS A 111 11.61 -1.41 3.96
N ALA A 112 12.18 -2.60 3.84
CA ALA A 112 13.16 -2.90 2.80
C ALA A 112 12.59 -2.67 1.40
N LEU A 113 11.33 -3.05 1.20
CA LEU A 113 10.63 -2.84 -0.05
C LEU A 113 10.36 -1.36 -0.34
N LEU A 114 9.85 -0.62 0.64
CA LEU A 114 9.57 0.83 0.50
C LEU A 114 10.83 1.64 0.21
N LYS A 115 11.99 1.25 0.75
CA LYS A 115 13.26 1.90 0.43
C LYS A 115 13.63 1.84 -1.06
N ARG A 116 13.21 0.78 -1.77
CA ARG A 116 13.44 0.65 -3.22
C ARG A 116 12.69 1.71 -4.03
N VAL A 117 11.56 2.19 -3.49
CA VAL A 117 10.69 3.18 -4.14
C VAL A 117 11.23 4.61 -4.01
N VAL A 118 12.02 4.91 -2.98
CA VAL A 118 12.58 6.26 -2.76
C VAL A 118 13.45 6.72 -3.92
N GLY A 119 14.17 5.80 -4.58
CA GLY A 119 14.97 6.09 -5.77
C GLY A 119 14.25 5.91 -7.10
N HIS A 120 12.94 5.62 -7.09
CA HIS A 120 12.17 5.42 -8.32
C HIS A 120 11.90 6.76 -9.02
N GLN A 121 11.87 6.73 -10.35
CA GLN A 121 11.59 7.93 -11.13
C GLN A 121 10.15 8.38 -10.88
N TRP A 122 9.98 9.66 -10.54
CA TRP A 122 8.65 10.21 -10.35
C TRP A 122 7.94 10.33 -11.71
N THR A 123 6.72 9.82 -11.79
CA THR A 123 5.84 9.95 -12.96
C THR A 123 4.44 10.31 -12.50
N LEU A 124 3.70 11.05 -13.33
CA LEU A 124 2.32 11.46 -13.00
C LEU A 124 1.40 10.25 -12.78
N GLU A 125 1.61 9.16 -13.51
CA GLU A 125 0.79 7.94 -13.40
C GLU A 125 0.98 7.21 -12.05
N GLU A 126 2.16 7.34 -11.44
CA GLU A 126 2.49 6.67 -10.18
C GLU A 126 2.59 7.63 -8.99
N ALA A 127 2.35 8.94 -9.19
CA ALA A 127 2.49 9.98 -8.18
C ALA A 127 1.76 9.63 -6.88
N ASP A 128 0.47 9.27 -6.97
CA ASP A 128 -0.34 8.88 -5.81
C ASP A 128 0.22 7.67 -5.07
N TYR A 129 0.77 6.68 -5.80
CA TYR A 129 1.34 5.48 -5.21
C TYR A 129 2.71 5.77 -4.56
N LEU A 130 3.52 6.62 -5.19
CA LEU A 130 4.80 7.09 -4.68
C LEU A 130 4.62 7.85 -3.36
N GLU A 131 3.68 8.79 -3.33
CA GLU A 131 3.34 9.54 -2.13
C GLU A 131 2.93 8.61 -0.99
N LYS A 132 1.99 7.70 -1.24
CA LYS A 132 1.52 6.72 -0.24
C LYS A 132 2.68 5.84 0.26
N CYS A 133 3.62 5.45 -0.60
CA CYS A 133 4.81 4.69 -0.19
C CYS A 133 5.76 5.53 0.69
N TRP A 134 5.99 6.79 0.33
CA TRP A 134 6.85 7.69 1.09
C TRP A 134 6.27 8.01 2.46
N LEU A 135 4.97 8.30 2.54
CA LEU A 135 4.28 8.54 3.82
C LEU A 135 4.35 7.31 4.73
N LEU A 136 4.10 6.11 4.18
CA LEU A 136 4.22 4.86 4.96
C LEU A 136 5.66 4.64 5.44
N LEU A 137 6.67 4.96 4.63
CA LEU A 137 8.08 4.84 5.02
C LEU A 137 8.46 5.87 6.09
N ALA A 138 7.96 7.11 5.99
CA ALA A 138 8.20 8.17 6.97
C ALA A 138 7.62 7.78 8.33
N ASP A 139 6.38 7.27 8.37
CA ASP A 139 5.74 6.76 9.57
C ASP A 139 6.56 5.65 10.23
N LEU A 140 7.03 4.67 9.45
CA LEU A 140 7.96 3.63 9.93
C LEU A 140 9.29 4.16 10.48
N TYR A 141 9.74 5.34 10.05
CA TYR A 141 10.92 5.97 10.63
C TYR A 141 10.59 6.72 11.92
N ILE A 142 9.43 7.39 11.99
CA ILE A 142 8.94 8.07 13.20
C ILE A 142 8.79 7.05 14.33
N ASN A 143 8.12 5.93 14.07
CA ASN A 143 7.93 4.85 15.02
C ASN A 143 9.24 4.17 15.47
N GLN A 144 10.33 4.35 14.72
CA GLN A 144 11.68 3.87 15.09
C GLN A 144 12.54 4.95 15.76
N ASN A 145 11.98 6.10 16.13
CA ASN A 145 12.71 7.27 16.62
C ASN A 145 13.82 7.76 15.66
N LYS A 146 13.64 7.54 14.35
CA LYS A 146 14.55 7.99 13.28
C LYS A 146 14.03 9.25 12.62
N SER A 147 13.86 10.31 13.42
CA SER A 147 13.27 11.59 13.02
C SER A 147 13.96 12.25 11.83
N GLU A 148 15.30 12.22 11.76
CA GLU A 148 16.05 12.78 10.62
C GLU A 148 15.68 12.10 9.30
N GLN A 149 15.57 10.77 9.30
CA GLN A 149 15.23 10.02 8.09
C GLN A 149 13.76 10.23 7.69
N ALA A 150 12.86 10.32 8.68
CA ALA A 150 11.48 10.69 8.42
C ALA A 150 11.37 12.08 7.78
N ASN A 151 12.09 13.07 8.31
CA ASN A 151 12.11 14.43 7.78
C ASN A 151 12.62 14.49 6.34
N MET A 152 13.67 13.73 5.98
CA MET A 152 14.15 13.67 4.60
C MET A 152 13.09 13.15 3.63
N ILE A 153 12.37 12.10 4.02
CA ILE A 153 11.29 11.54 3.20
C ILE A 153 10.11 12.53 3.08
N LEU A 154 9.69 13.15 4.18
CA LEU A 154 8.61 14.13 4.18
C LEU A 154 8.93 15.37 3.33
N ARG A 155 10.18 15.82 3.32
CA ARG A 155 10.62 16.89 2.39
C ARG A 155 10.47 16.50 0.92
N THR A 156 10.72 15.23 0.59
CA THR A 156 10.54 14.71 -0.77
C THR A 156 9.06 14.74 -1.16
N VAL A 157 8.17 14.31 -0.26
CA VAL A 157 6.71 14.39 -0.45
C VAL A 157 6.28 15.83 -0.72
N LEU A 158 6.69 16.77 0.14
CA LEU A 158 6.34 18.19 -0.01
C LEU A 158 6.87 18.80 -1.32
N GLN A 159 8.10 18.44 -1.72
CA GLN A 159 8.69 18.93 -2.95
C GLN A 159 7.90 18.49 -4.19
N HIS A 160 7.40 17.25 -4.22
CA HIS A 160 6.65 16.75 -5.37
C HIS A 160 5.18 17.21 -5.35
N ASN A 161 4.58 17.37 -4.18
CA ASN A 161 3.19 17.83 -4.06
C ASN A 161 3.02 19.35 -4.21
N ALA A 162 4.06 20.16 -3.92
CA ALA A 162 4.00 21.62 -4.07
C ALA A 162 4.19 22.10 -5.51
N VAL A 163 4.62 21.21 -6.42
CA VAL A 163 4.95 21.52 -7.83
C VAL A 163 3.82 21.12 -8.79
N CYS A 164 2.83 20.36 -8.32
CA CYS A 164 1.57 20.09 -9.01
C CYS A 164 0.57 21.24 -8.80
#